data_AF-A0A972E4R8-F1
#
_entry.id   AF-A0A972E4R8-F1
#
_cell.length_a   1.000
_cell.length_b   1.000
_cell.length_c   1.000
_cell.angle_alpha   90.00
_cell.angle_beta   90.00
_cell.angle_gamma   90.00
#
_symmetry.space_group_name_H-M   'P 1'
#
loop_
_entity.id
_entity.type
_entity.pdbx_description
1 polymer ?
#
loop_
_entity_poly.entity_id
_entity_poly.type
_entity_poly.pdbx_seq_one_letter_code
_entity_poly.pdbx_strand_id
1 'polypeptide(L)'
;MRKAVFWTFCLLISAIAFCSMTDEKVMLFVNGTVLTVDENMTVAQAVAIKGPRIIAVGSNEEIIRHLTHETEIVNLRGKTLMPGFIEVHSHPFLKMVVENATIDIRPAVGYTDGEEVMNIIKDTIAKAKPGEYLVFFGWDPLLQKGAKNPTRKELDAIAPNNPLFIWGNSVHVGFANTLAFEAAGISKNTPNPTGAMAGTFEHDADGELHGRVDQGGAVGMVILPYLMSSLGTPQRFAEALYQGWLVNAKDGVTTISDNVLEKDILAMYRLTAVLHKTLRIRGYAINFTNFDTSKDDDMIALTGGKLFVDGSPWTGTITMTEPYLVNDTTLHIMDTPAGYYQEPYVTHAELQQFI
;
A
#
# COMPACT_ATOMS: atom_id res chain seq x y z
N MET A 1 19.07 75.41 16.78
CA MET A 1 17.67 75.62 17.23
C MET A 1 16.75 74.85 16.29
N ARG A 2 15.80 74.09 16.87
CA ARG A 2 14.66 73.34 16.26
C ARG A 2 15.05 72.08 15.45
N LYS A 3 15.04 70.87 16.03
CA LYS A 3 13.94 69.99 16.52
C LYS A 3 13.00 69.48 15.41
N ALA A 4 13.18 68.20 15.05
CA ALA A 4 12.15 67.23 14.62
C ALA A 4 12.80 65.83 14.83
N VAL A 5 12.69 65.19 16.00
CA VAL A 5 11.60 64.29 16.42
C VAL A 5 11.18 63.34 15.29
N PHE A 6 11.82 62.17 15.22
CA PHE A 6 11.18 60.96 14.70
C PHE A 6 11.34 59.85 15.74
N TRP A 7 10.19 59.30 16.11
CA TRP A 7 9.98 58.39 17.20
C TRP A 7 10.43 56.97 16.87
N THR A 8 11.00 56.36 17.89
CA THR A 8 11.23 54.94 18.14
C THR A 8 10.02 54.07 17.77
N PHE A 9 10.24 53.03 16.96
CA PHE A 9 9.42 51.81 17.00
C PHE A 9 10.26 50.57 16.62
N CYS A 10 11.38 50.37 17.33
CA CYS A 10 12.01 49.05 17.45
C CYS A 10 11.53 48.42 18.76
N LEU A 11 10.34 47.82 18.72
CA LEU A 11 9.85 46.93 19.78
C LEU A 11 9.70 45.54 19.16
N LEU A 12 10.70 44.70 19.44
CA LEU A 12 10.52 43.30 19.84
C LEU A 12 9.28 42.61 19.25
N ILE A 13 9.40 42.12 18.02
CA ILE A 13 8.67 40.90 17.63
C ILE A 13 9.48 39.72 18.18
N SER A 14 9.52 39.60 19.52
CA SER A 14 9.59 38.29 20.12
C SER A 14 8.23 37.66 19.85
N ALA A 15 8.09 37.03 18.69
CA ALA A 15 7.02 36.07 18.46
C ALA A 15 7.25 34.99 19.51
N ILE A 16 6.57 35.14 20.64
CA ILE A 16 6.32 34.05 21.57
C ILE A 16 5.59 33.03 20.70
N ALA A 17 6.32 32.05 20.20
CA ALA A 17 5.75 30.77 19.86
C ALA A 17 5.26 30.18 21.19
N PHE A 18 4.13 30.70 21.67
CA PHE A 18 3.23 29.92 22.50
C PHE A 18 2.82 28.81 21.55
N CYS A 19 3.60 27.73 21.57
CA CYS A 19 3.03 26.42 21.37
C CYS A 19 1.86 26.39 22.33
N SER A 20 0.66 26.62 21.79
CA SER A 20 -0.57 26.39 22.50
C SER A 20 -0.50 24.92 22.89
N MET A 21 -0.06 24.64 24.12
CA MET A 21 -0.52 23.46 24.81
C MET A 21 -2.02 23.67 24.94
N THR A 22 -2.75 23.28 23.90
CA THR A 22 -4.18 23.07 24.04
C THR A 22 -4.29 22.06 25.17
N ASP A 23 -4.87 22.46 26.30
CA ASP A 23 -5.10 21.54 27.40
C ASP A 23 -5.96 20.42 26.83
N GLU A 24 -5.36 19.24 26.64
CA GLU A 24 -6.02 18.17 25.93
C GLU A 24 -7.27 17.77 26.71
N LYS A 25 -8.43 17.81 26.06
CA LYS A 25 -9.69 17.52 26.73
C LYS A 25 -9.72 16.08 27.23
N VAL A 26 -10.26 15.90 28.43
CA VAL A 26 -10.57 14.58 28.97
C VAL A 26 -11.86 14.08 28.33
N MET A 27 -11.89 12.82 27.92
CA MET A 27 -13.10 12.14 27.48
C MET A 27 -13.28 10.85 28.28
N LEU A 28 -14.50 10.62 28.74
CA LEU A 28 -14.86 9.42 29.51
C LEU A 28 -15.82 8.57 28.69
N PHE A 29 -15.49 7.30 28.53
CA PHE A 29 -16.43 6.30 28.02
C PHE A 29 -16.94 5.49 29.20
N VAL A 30 -18.25 5.52 29.46
CA VAL A 30 -18.86 4.95 30.67
C VAL A 30 -20.03 4.02 30.34
N ASN A 31 -20.43 3.22 31.32
CA ASN A 31 -21.56 2.28 31.25
C ASN A 31 -21.45 1.30 30.09
N GLY A 32 -20.28 0.69 29.88
CA GLY A 32 -20.08 -0.34 28.86
C GLY A 32 -19.36 -1.57 29.37
N THR A 33 -18.95 -2.42 28.43
CA THR A 33 -18.04 -3.54 28.65
C THR A 33 -16.70 -3.18 28.00
N VAL A 34 -15.67 -2.88 28.77
CA VAL A 34 -14.36 -2.47 28.25
C VAL A 34 -13.41 -3.66 28.29
N LEU A 35 -13.03 -4.17 27.12
CA LEU A 35 -12.02 -5.22 26.99
C LEU A 35 -10.64 -4.57 26.97
N THR A 36 -9.75 -4.89 27.92
CA THR A 36 -8.41 -4.27 27.99
C THR A 36 -7.36 -5.03 27.19
N VAL A 37 -7.52 -6.35 27.08
CA VAL A 37 -6.52 -7.28 26.50
C VAL A 37 -5.15 -7.13 27.18
N ASP A 38 -5.16 -6.80 28.48
CA ASP A 38 -3.97 -6.89 29.33
C ASP A 38 -3.63 -8.36 29.66
N GLU A 39 -2.54 -8.59 30.37
CA GLU A 39 -2.07 -9.94 30.74
C GLU A 39 -3.12 -10.77 31.49
N ASN A 40 -4.07 -10.12 32.16
CA ASN A 40 -5.14 -10.78 32.92
C ASN A 40 -6.47 -10.83 32.16
N MET A 41 -6.52 -10.32 30.92
CA MET A 41 -7.73 -10.18 30.12
C MET A 41 -8.86 -9.46 30.88
N THR A 42 -8.49 -8.41 31.63
CA THR A 42 -9.43 -7.68 32.49
C THR A 42 -10.60 -7.11 31.68
N VAL A 43 -11.80 -7.19 32.26
CA VAL A 43 -13.00 -6.54 31.74
C VAL A 43 -13.43 -5.45 32.71
N ALA A 44 -13.43 -4.21 32.24
CA ALA A 44 -13.81 -3.03 32.99
C ALA A 44 -15.15 -2.46 32.51
N GLN A 45 -15.62 -1.39 33.16
CA GLN A 45 -16.90 -0.76 32.82
C GLN A 45 -16.74 0.57 32.07
N ALA A 46 -15.56 1.20 32.22
CA ALA A 46 -15.31 2.54 31.73
C ALA A 46 -13.81 2.79 31.48
N VAL A 47 -13.51 3.79 30.64
CA VAL A 47 -12.16 4.30 30.37
C VAL A 47 -12.14 5.83 30.30
N ALA A 48 -11.09 6.44 30.83
CA ALA A 48 -10.78 7.85 30.67
C ALA A 48 -9.60 8.02 29.72
N ILE A 49 -9.73 8.94 28.77
CA ILE A 49 -8.65 9.36 27.87
C ILE A 49 -8.38 10.86 28.02
N LYS A 50 -7.12 11.26 27.85
CA LYS A 50 -6.69 12.66 27.70
C LYS A 50 -5.82 12.73 26.45
N GLY A 51 -6.29 13.46 25.43
CA GLY A 51 -5.66 13.45 24.11
C GLY A 51 -5.53 12.03 23.55
N PRO A 52 -4.32 11.59 23.11
CA PRO A 52 -4.11 10.26 22.54
C PRO A 52 -3.87 9.16 23.59
N ARG A 53 -3.93 9.48 24.89
CA ARG A 53 -3.53 8.55 25.98
C ARG A 53 -4.72 8.11 26.82
N ILE A 54 -4.74 6.83 27.16
CA ILE A 54 -5.58 6.29 28.21
C ILE A 54 -4.95 6.69 29.56
N ILE A 55 -5.75 7.33 30.42
CA ILE A 55 -5.29 7.80 31.74
C ILE A 55 -5.89 7.01 32.90
N ALA A 56 -6.98 6.27 32.68
CA ALA A 56 -7.55 5.34 33.65
C ALA A 56 -8.49 4.32 32.97
N VAL A 57 -8.57 3.11 33.52
CA VAL A 57 -9.52 2.06 33.15
C VAL A 57 -10.08 1.47 34.44
N GLY A 58 -11.39 1.26 34.54
CA GLY A 58 -11.97 0.75 35.78
C GLY A 58 -13.50 0.72 35.79
N SER A 59 -14.06 0.79 37.00
CA SER A 59 -15.49 0.96 37.24
C SER A 59 -15.99 2.35 36.82
N ASN A 60 -17.30 2.51 36.65
CA ASN A 60 -17.89 3.82 36.37
C ASN A 60 -17.57 4.84 37.48
N GLU A 61 -17.60 4.40 38.74
CA GLU A 61 -17.36 5.24 39.91
C GLU A 61 -15.91 5.73 39.99
N GLU A 62 -14.95 4.91 39.56
CA GLU A 62 -13.53 5.29 39.50
C GLU A 62 -13.28 6.29 38.38
N ILE A 63 -13.83 6.06 37.18
CA ILE A 63 -13.60 6.89 35.99
C ILE A 63 -14.21 8.28 36.13
N ILE A 64 -15.37 8.41 36.80
CA ILE A 64 -16.02 9.70 37.07
C ILE A 64 -15.11 10.66 37.87
N ARG A 65 -14.11 10.17 38.62
CA ARG A 65 -13.16 11.03 39.35
C ARG A 65 -12.24 11.84 38.43
N HIS A 66 -12.16 11.47 37.15
CA HIS A 66 -11.38 12.19 36.14
C HIS A 66 -12.19 13.31 35.45
N LEU A 67 -13.46 13.53 35.85
CA LEU A 67 -14.27 14.63 35.33
C LEU A 67 -13.60 16.00 35.58
N THR A 68 -13.59 16.79 34.52
CA THR A 68 -13.23 18.21 34.49
C THR A 68 -14.40 19.01 33.93
N HIS A 69 -14.35 20.33 34.05
CA HIS A 69 -15.39 21.21 33.53
C HIS A 69 -15.55 21.16 31.99
N GLU A 70 -14.54 20.67 31.26
CA GLU A 70 -14.59 20.51 29.79
C GLU A 70 -14.70 19.05 29.34
N THR A 71 -14.94 18.11 30.27
CA THR A 71 -14.94 16.69 29.94
C THR A 71 -16.10 16.30 29.04
N GLU A 72 -15.80 15.58 27.96
CA GLU A 72 -16.80 14.92 27.15
C GLU A 72 -17.14 13.54 27.73
N ILE A 73 -18.43 13.22 27.86
CA ILE A 73 -18.89 11.93 28.38
C ILE A 73 -19.63 11.17 27.28
N VAL A 74 -19.09 10.00 26.93
CA VAL A 74 -19.69 9.05 26.00
C VAL A 74 -20.30 7.89 26.79
N ASN A 75 -21.62 7.85 26.86
CA ASN A 75 -22.34 6.73 27.47
C ASN A 75 -22.45 5.58 26.46
N LEU A 76 -21.76 4.46 26.74
CA LEU A 76 -21.72 3.26 25.90
C LEU A 76 -23.04 2.47 25.90
N ARG A 77 -23.93 2.70 26.88
CA ARG A 77 -25.26 2.06 26.99
C ARG A 77 -25.19 0.52 26.91
N GLY A 78 -24.22 -0.06 27.61
CA GLY A 78 -23.97 -1.50 27.65
C GLY A 78 -23.23 -2.06 26.43
N LYS A 79 -22.83 -1.22 25.47
CA LYS A 79 -21.98 -1.66 24.34
C LYS A 79 -20.56 -2.00 24.80
N THR A 80 -19.89 -2.80 24.00
CA THR A 80 -18.49 -3.17 24.19
C THR A 80 -17.57 -2.13 23.57
N LEU A 81 -16.54 -1.72 24.32
CA LEU A 81 -15.37 -1.00 23.83
C LEU A 81 -14.17 -1.94 23.87
N MET A 82 -13.40 -2.00 22.79
CA MET A 82 -12.23 -2.88 22.66
C MET A 82 -11.09 -2.16 21.95
N PRO A 83 -9.84 -2.65 22.05
CA PRO A 83 -8.74 -2.11 21.27
C PRO A 83 -9.03 -2.23 19.77
N GLY A 84 -8.64 -1.22 19.01
CA GLY A 84 -8.71 -1.28 17.55
C GLY A 84 -7.77 -2.35 17.00
N PHE A 85 -8.11 -2.91 15.85
CA PHE A 85 -7.30 -3.94 15.21
C PHE A 85 -5.97 -3.38 14.70
N ILE A 86 -4.96 -4.25 14.69
CA ILE A 86 -3.64 -4.01 14.11
C ILE A 86 -3.48 -4.96 12.93
N GLU A 87 -3.38 -4.41 11.73
CA GLU A 87 -3.01 -5.17 10.54
C GLU A 87 -1.48 -5.25 10.45
N VAL A 88 -0.93 -6.43 10.69
CA VAL A 88 0.52 -6.64 10.87
C VAL A 88 1.26 -6.88 9.55
N HIS A 89 0.57 -7.23 8.47
CA HIS A 89 1.18 -7.47 7.17
C HIS A 89 0.33 -6.95 6.01
N SER A 90 0.58 -5.71 5.58
CA SER A 90 -0.13 -5.13 4.44
C SER A 90 0.76 -4.26 3.54
N HIS A 91 0.09 -3.72 2.50
CA HIS A 91 0.63 -2.84 1.48
C HIS A 91 -0.36 -1.69 1.20
N PRO A 92 -0.54 -0.73 2.13
CA PRO A 92 -1.58 0.30 2.02
C PRO A 92 -1.47 1.16 0.76
N PHE A 93 -0.25 1.49 0.32
CA PHE A 93 -0.01 2.23 -0.92
C PHE A 93 -0.47 1.44 -2.15
N LEU A 94 -0.10 0.15 -2.21
CA LEU A 94 -0.50 -0.75 -3.29
C LEU A 94 -2.03 -0.92 -3.35
N LYS A 95 -2.67 -1.11 -2.20
CA LYS A 95 -4.14 -1.15 -2.09
C LYS A 95 -4.78 0.13 -2.62
N MET A 96 -4.23 1.29 -2.27
CA MET A 96 -4.70 2.58 -2.82
C MET A 96 -4.59 2.61 -4.35
N VAL A 97 -3.46 2.19 -4.92
CA VAL A 97 -3.26 2.16 -6.37
C VAL A 97 -4.32 1.30 -7.04
N VAL A 98 -4.49 0.06 -6.56
CA VAL A 98 -5.48 -0.87 -7.10
C VAL A 98 -6.89 -0.30 -7.03
N GLU A 99 -7.29 0.28 -5.90
CA GLU A 99 -8.68 0.70 -5.69
C GLU A 99 -9.06 2.04 -6.34
N ASN A 100 -8.08 2.91 -6.59
CA ASN A 100 -8.35 4.27 -7.07
C ASN A 100 -7.82 4.55 -8.48
N ALA A 101 -6.91 3.71 -8.98
CA ALA A 101 -6.20 3.94 -10.23
C ALA A 101 -6.19 2.69 -11.11
N THR A 102 -7.09 1.72 -10.93
CA THR A 102 -7.19 0.60 -11.87
C THR A 102 -8.64 0.25 -12.13
N ILE A 103 -8.88 -0.41 -13.27
CA ILE A 103 -10.17 -1.00 -13.58
C ILE A 103 -10.20 -2.40 -12.98
N ASP A 104 -11.09 -2.61 -12.02
CA ASP A 104 -11.18 -3.86 -11.27
C ASP A 104 -11.81 -4.97 -12.11
N ILE A 105 -11.03 -6.01 -12.37
CA ILE A 105 -11.43 -7.24 -13.07
C ILE A 105 -11.22 -8.47 -12.18
N ARG A 106 -11.17 -8.31 -10.85
CA ARG A 106 -10.87 -9.42 -9.94
C ARG A 106 -11.97 -10.48 -9.89
N PRO A 107 -11.60 -11.75 -9.68
CA PRO A 107 -12.53 -12.81 -9.27
C PRO A 107 -13.34 -12.45 -8.02
N ALA A 108 -12.72 -11.75 -7.06
CA ALA A 108 -13.34 -11.37 -5.79
C ALA A 108 -14.56 -10.44 -5.95
N VAL A 109 -14.68 -9.73 -7.07
CA VAL A 109 -15.84 -8.88 -7.40
C VAL A 109 -16.79 -9.52 -8.41
N GLY A 110 -16.60 -10.81 -8.72
CA GLY A 110 -17.51 -11.63 -9.53
C GLY A 110 -16.98 -12.05 -10.91
N TYR A 111 -15.84 -11.49 -11.35
CA TYR A 111 -15.28 -11.79 -12.67
C TYR A 111 -14.47 -13.09 -12.67
N THR A 112 -15.18 -14.21 -12.80
CA THR A 112 -14.62 -15.57 -12.74
C THR A 112 -14.57 -16.29 -14.09
N ASP A 113 -15.02 -15.65 -15.16
CA ASP A 113 -14.96 -16.16 -16.53
C ASP A 113 -13.97 -15.33 -17.35
N GLY A 114 -12.98 -15.99 -17.95
CA GLY A 114 -11.88 -15.33 -18.66
C GLY A 114 -12.31 -14.66 -19.97
N GLU A 115 -13.33 -15.20 -20.65
CA GLU A 115 -13.87 -14.60 -21.87
C GLU A 115 -14.64 -13.32 -21.54
N GLU A 116 -15.47 -13.36 -20.49
CA GLU A 116 -16.16 -12.18 -19.96
C GLU A 116 -15.17 -11.07 -19.58
N VAL A 117 -14.11 -11.42 -18.84
CA VAL A 117 -13.06 -10.47 -18.44
C VAL A 117 -12.40 -9.84 -19.67
N MET A 118 -12.04 -10.63 -20.69
CA MET A 118 -11.45 -10.06 -21.90
C MET A 118 -12.43 -9.19 -22.70
N ASN A 119 -13.72 -9.50 -22.69
CA ASN A 119 -14.72 -8.65 -23.31
C ASN A 119 -14.82 -7.30 -22.60
N ILE A 120 -14.79 -7.28 -21.26
CA ILE A 120 -14.76 -6.03 -20.47
C ILE A 120 -13.54 -5.18 -20.84
N ILE A 121 -12.36 -5.80 -20.97
CA ILE A 121 -11.13 -5.09 -21.36
C ILE A 121 -11.28 -4.47 -22.75
N LYS A 122 -11.71 -5.25 -23.75
CA LYS A 122 -11.92 -4.77 -25.14
C LYS A 122 -12.96 -3.64 -25.21
N ASP A 123 -14.09 -3.80 -24.51
CA ASP A 123 -15.15 -2.79 -24.47
C ASP A 123 -14.69 -1.48 -23.83
N THR A 124 -13.81 -1.58 -22.83
CA THR A 124 -13.23 -0.40 -22.17
C THR A 124 -12.23 0.30 -23.09
N ILE A 125 -11.35 -0.46 -23.76
CA ILE A 125 -10.41 0.08 -24.75
C ILE A 125 -11.16 0.80 -25.88
N ALA A 126 -12.25 0.20 -26.40
CA ALA A 126 -13.03 0.78 -27.48
C ALA A 126 -13.68 2.14 -27.13
N LYS A 127 -13.85 2.44 -25.84
CA LYS A 127 -14.42 3.70 -25.32
C LYS A 127 -13.34 4.71 -24.90
N ALA A 128 -12.09 4.27 -24.78
CA ALA A 128 -10.99 5.11 -24.33
C ALA A 128 -10.56 6.10 -25.42
N LYS A 129 -10.00 7.23 -25.00
CA LYS A 129 -9.41 8.19 -25.96
C LYS A 129 -8.05 7.66 -26.42
N PRO A 130 -7.64 7.89 -27.68
CA PRO A 130 -6.28 7.57 -28.12
C PRO A 130 -5.22 8.18 -27.18
N GLY A 131 -4.23 7.38 -26.79
CA GLY A 131 -3.16 7.76 -25.87
C GLY A 131 -3.52 7.65 -24.38
N GLU A 132 -4.76 7.36 -24.02
CA GLU A 132 -5.15 7.08 -22.63
C GLU A 132 -4.49 5.78 -22.16
N TYR A 133 -3.72 5.84 -21.06
CA TYR A 133 -3.08 4.67 -20.48
C TYR A 133 -4.10 3.91 -19.61
N LEU A 134 -4.45 2.70 -20.03
CA LEU A 134 -5.40 1.82 -19.36
C LEU A 134 -4.67 0.78 -18.51
N VAL A 135 -5.06 0.69 -17.24
CA VAL A 135 -4.57 -0.33 -16.30
C VAL A 135 -5.75 -1.11 -15.73
N PHE A 136 -5.72 -2.42 -15.89
CA PHE A 136 -6.69 -3.35 -15.30
C PHE A 136 -6.02 -4.12 -14.18
N PHE A 137 -6.74 -4.40 -13.09
CA PHE A 137 -6.21 -5.20 -11.98
C PHE A 137 -7.10 -6.39 -11.67
N GLY A 138 -6.47 -7.55 -11.47
CA GLY A 138 -7.16 -8.75 -11.01
C GLY A 138 -7.13 -9.91 -11.99
N TRP A 139 -6.30 -9.84 -13.03
CA TRP A 139 -6.13 -10.96 -13.95
C TRP A 139 -5.60 -12.19 -13.21
N ASP A 140 -6.32 -13.31 -13.28
CA ASP A 140 -6.00 -14.51 -12.53
C ASP A 140 -6.46 -15.77 -13.27
N PRO A 141 -5.65 -16.36 -14.14
CA PRO A 141 -6.03 -17.56 -14.89
C PRO A 141 -6.30 -18.80 -14.02
N LEU A 142 -5.95 -18.81 -12.73
CA LEU A 142 -6.34 -19.88 -11.80
C LEU A 142 -7.80 -19.74 -11.35
N LEU A 143 -8.28 -18.50 -11.23
CA LEU A 143 -9.61 -18.18 -10.71
C LEU A 143 -10.59 -17.73 -11.80
N GLN A 144 -10.08 -17.32 -12.97
CA GLN A 144 -10.83 -16.89 -14.14
C GLN A 144 -10.82 -18.00 -15.18
N LYS A 145 -11.88 -18.80 -15.18
CA LYS A 145 -11.98 -20.02 -15.99
C LYS A 145 -11.81 -19.69 -17.47
N GLY A 146 -10.93 -20.43 -18.14
CA GLY A 146 -10.67 -20.26 -19.57
C GLY A 146 -9.80 -19.04 -19.94
N ALA A 147 -9.39 -18.23 -18.97
CA ALA A 147 -8.44 -17.15 -19.21
C ALA A 147 -7.08 -17.72 -19.66
N LYS A 148 -6.47 -17.05 -20.63
CA LYS A 148 -5.14 -17.38 -21.16
C LYS A 148 -4.28 -16.13 -21.13
N ASN A 149 -3.07 -16.24 -20.59
CA ASN A 149 -2.14 -15.12 -20.51
C ASN A 149 -1.95 -14.48 -21.89
N PRO A 150 -2.22 -13.17 -22.04
CA PRO A 150 -2.12 -12.51 -23.33
C PRO A 150 -0.66 -12.21 -23.67
N THR A 151 -0.33 -12.33 -24.95
CA THR A 151 0.95 -11.89 -25.51
C THR A 151 0.93 -10.40 -25.83
N ARG A 152 2.10 -9.76 -25.91
CA ARG A 152 2.22 -8.36 -26.38
C ARG A 152 1.53 -8.14 -27.72
N LYS A 153 1.65 -9.08 -28.66
CA LYS A 153 1.07 -8.98 -30.02
C LYS A 153 -0.47 -8.98 -29.97
N GLU A 154 -1.08 -9.78 -29.11
CA GLU A 154 -2.53 -9.77 -28.89
C GLU A 154 -2.98 -8.47 -28.24
N LEU A 155 -2.22 -7.95 -27.27
CA LEU A 155 -2.49 -6.67 -26.62
C LEU A 155 -2.35 -5.48 -27.58
N ASP A 156 -1.33 -5.48 -28.45
CA ASP A 156 -1.17 -4.49 -29.51
C ASP A 156 -2.36 -4.49 -30.48
N ALA A 157 -2.90 -5.68 -30.81
CA ALA A 157 -4.04 -5.81 -31.72
C ALA A 157 -5.35 -5.26 -31.12
N ILE A 158 -5.58 -5.44 -29.81
CA ILE A 158 -6.79 -4.92 -29.15
C ILE A 158 -6.68 -3.44 -28.76
N ALA A 159 -5.46 -2.95 -28.50
CA ALA A 159 -5.18 -1.58 -28.05
C ALA A 159 -4.10 -0.89 -28.91
N PRO A 160 -4.32 -0.70 -30.22
CA PRO A 160 -3.29 -0.19 -31.13
C PRO A 160 -2.92 1.28 -30.88
N ASN A 161 -3.74 2.03 -30.15
CA ASN A 161 -3.56 3.46 -29.91
C ASN A 161 -3.47 3.81 -28.41
N ASN A 162 -3.42 2.81 -27.52
CA ASN A 162 -3.51 3.01 -26.08
C ASN A 162 -2.44 2.18 -25.37
N PRO A 163 -1.60 2.79 -24.52
CA PRO A 163 -0.81 2.01 -23.56
C PRO A 163 -1.74 1.15 -22.71
N LEU A 164 -1.47 -0.15 -22.64
CA LEU A 164 -2.29 -1.13 -21.95
C LEU A 164 -1.44 -1.99 -21.03
N PHE A 165 -1.84 -2.05 -19.76
CA PHE A 165 -1.27 -2.97 -18.78
C PHE A 165 -2.38 -3.75 -18.08
N ILE A 166 -2.32 -5.08 -18.16
CA ILE A 166 -3.19 -5.99 -17.43
C ILE A 166 -2.39 -6.55 -16.26
N TRP A 167 -2.73 -6.14 -15.05
CA TRP A 167 -2.04 -6.52 -13.83
C TRP A 167 -2.70 -7.71 -13.15
N GLY A 168 -1.88 -8.70 -12.82
CA GLY A 168 -2.30 -9.93 -12.16
C GLY A 168 -2.80 -9.71 -10.73
N ASN A 169 -3.77 -10.52 -10.33
CA ASN A 169 -4.34 -10.53 -8.98
C ASN A 169 -3.29 -10.81 -7.88
N SER A 170 -2.23 -11.53 -8.23
CA SER A 170 -1.10 -11.80 -7.33
C SER A 170 -0.21 -10.58 -7.10
N VAL A 171 -0.41 -9.47 -7.82
CA VAL A 171 0.49 -8.29 -7.90
C VAL A 171 1.89 -8.55 -8.48
N HIS A 172 2.30 -9.82 -8.62
CA HIS A 172 3.64 -10.23 -9.05
C HIS A 172 3.78 -10.47 -10.55
N VAL A 173 2.72 -10.38 -11.34
CA VAL A 173 2.77 -10.61 -12.79
C VAL A 173 1.92 -9.58 -13.51
N GLY A 174 2.32 -9.17 -14.70
CA GLY A 174 1.49 -8.35 -15.56
C GLY A 174 1.78 -8.55 -17.04
N PHE A 175 0.90 -8.02 -17.87
CA PHE A 175 0.97 -8.14 -19.32
C PHE A 175 0.82 -6.76 -19.96
N ALA A 176 1.83 -6.35 -20.72
CA ALA A 176 1.94 -5.03 -21.30
C ALA A 176 2.00 -5.11 -22.84
N ASN A 177 1.38 -4.12 -23.49
CA ASN A 177 1.55 -3.91 -24.93
C ASN A 177 2.79 -3.06 -25.24
N THR A 178 3.11 -2.87 -26.52
CA THR A 178 4.25 -2.07 -26.97
C THR A 178 4.20 -0.64 -26.42
N LEU A 179 3.03 0.00 -26.49
CA LEU A 179 2.85 1.39 -26.06
C LEU A 179 3.05 1.57 -24.55
N ALA A 180 2.72 0.58 -23.72
CA ALA A 180 2.99 0.59 -22.29
C ALA A 180 4.49 0.50 -21.99
N PHE A 181 5.23 -0.37 -22.69
CA PHE A 181 6.69 -0.42 -22.57
C PHE A 181 7.36 0.86 -23.03
N GLU A 182 6.93 1.43 -24.16
CA GLU A 182 7.45 2.70 -24.68
C GLU A 182 7.22 3.86 -23.70
N ALA A 183 6.03 3.95 -23.10
CA ALA A 183 5.72 4.95 -22.08
C ALA A 183 6.62 4.83 -20.83
N ALA A 184 7.07 3.61 -20.52
CA ALA A 184 8.01 3.33 -19.43
C ALA A 184 9.50 3.43 -19.85
N GLY A 185 9.79 3.69 -21.13
CA GLY A 185 11.17 3.69 -21.64
C GLY A 185 11.84 2.31 -21.64
N ILE A 186 11.04 1.24 -21.67
CA ILE A 186 11.50 -0.15 -21.66
C ILE A 186 11.63 -0.64 -23.10
N SER A 187 12.73 -1.30 -23.41
CA SER A 187 13.01 -1.93 -24.70
C SER A 187 13.53 -3.35 -24.49
N LYS A 188 13.71 -4.12 -25.57
CA LYS A 188 14.34 -5.45 -25.49
C LYS A 188 15.74 -5.46 -24.89
N ASN A 189 16.43 -4.32 -24.90
CA ASN A 189 17.78 -4.17 -24.33
C ASN A 189 17.76 -3.67 -22.88
N THR A 190 16.58 -3.39 -22.31
CA THR A 190 16.47 -2.95 -20.92
C THR A 190 16.83 -4.12 -20.00
N PRO A 191 17.82 -3.95 -19.10
CA PRO A 191 18.19 -5.01 -18.18
C PRO A 191 17.07 -5.26 -17.15
N ASN A 192 16.96 -6.51 -16.73
CA ASN A 192 16.05 -6.91 -15.65
C ASN A 192 16.43 -6.20 -14.34
N PRO A 193 15.45 -5.66 -13.58
CA PRO A 193 15.72 -5.11 -12.26
C PRO A 193 16.25 -6.19 -11.30
N THR A 194 17.19 -5.82 -10.45
CA THR A 194 17.85 -6.71 -9.49
C THR A 194 17.64 -6.25 -8.04
N GLY A 195 18.01 -7.09 -7.08
CA GLY A 195 17.90 -6.79 -5.65
C GLY A 195 16.54 -7.15 -5.06
N ALA A 196 16.16 -6.48 -3.97
CA ALA A 196 14.98 -6.85 -3.17
C ALA A 196 13.63 -6.64 -3.89
N MET A 197 13.60 -5.79 -4.92
CA MET A 197 12.48 -5.63 -5.85
C MET A 197 12.89 -6.12 -7.25
N ALA A 198 13.59 -7.26 -7.35
CA ALA A 198 13.97 -7.83 -8.64
C ALA A 198 12.76 -8.15 -9.53
N GLY A 199 13.01 -8.49 -10.80
CA GLY A 199 11.99 -8.96 -11.72
C GLY A 199 12.50 -9.18 -13.14
N THR A 200 11.64 -9.71 -14.00
CA THR A 200 11.98 -10.02 -15.39
C THR A 200 11.03 -9.36 -16.37
N PHE A 201 11.60 -8.92 -17.49
CA PHE A 201 10.86 -8.67 -18.72
C PHE A 201 11.05 -9.90 -19.60
N GLU A 202 9.98 -10.65 -19.87
CA GLU A 202 10.08 -11.87 -20.68
C GLU A 202 10.31 -11.52 -22.15
N HIS A 203 11.13 -12.32 -22.83
CA HIS A 203 11.42 -12.19 -24.26
C HIS A 203 10.90 -13.39 -25.04
N ASP A 204 10.45 -13.15 -26.27
CA ASP A 204 10.07 -14.21 -27.19
C ASP A 204 11.29 -14.85 -27.88
N ALA A 205 11.05 -15.84 -28.75
CA ALA A 205 12.11 -16.56 -29.46
C ALA A 205 12.95 -15.65 -30.40
N ASP A 206 12.41 -14.50 -30.80
CA ASP A 206 13.10 -13.52 -31.65
C ASP A 206 13.91 -12.50 -30.80
N GLY A 207 13.83 -12.61 -29.46
CA GLY A 207 14.45 -11.68 -28.53
C GLY A 207 13.71 -10.35 -28.40
N GLU A 208 12.45 -10.27 -28.86
CA GLU A 208 11.58 -9.12 -28.64
C GLU A 208 10.83 -9.28 -27.31
N LEU A 209 10.33 -8.19 -26.74
CA LEU A 209 9.54 -8.26 -25.51
C LEU A 209 8.28 -9.12 -25.75
N HIS A 210 8.09 -10.16 -24.93
CA HIS A 210 6.97 -11.09 -25.01
C HIS A 210 5.65 -10.45 -24.53
N GLY A 211 5.75 -9.47 -23.62
CA GLY A 211 4.59 -8.79 -23.01
C GLY A 211 4.41 -9.11 -21.53
N ARG A 212 4.85 -10.30 -21.11
CA ARG A 212 4.83 -10.71 -19.70
C ARG A 212 5.95 -10.02 -18.91
N VAL A 213 5.61 -9.54 -17.72
CA VAL A 213 6.54 -9.01 -16.74
C VAL A 213 6.31 -9.70 -15.40
N ASP A 214 7.38 -10.10 -14.73
CA ASP A 214 7.31 -10.82 -13.46
C ASP A 214 8.06 -10.08 -12.34
N GLN A 215 7.50 -10.19 -11.14
CA GLN A 215 7.90 -9.56 -9.89
C GLN A 215 7.75 -8.03 -9.81
N GLY A 216 7.81 -7.55 -8.56
CA GLY A 216 7.40 -6.18 -8.21
C GLY A 216 8.23 -5.08 -8.87
N GLY A 217 9.53 -5.29 -9.13
CA GLY A 217 10.35 -4.28 -9.80
C GLY A 217 9.94 -4.04 -11.24
N ALA A 218 9.82 -5.12 -12.02
CA ALA A 218 9.47 -5.03 -13.42
C ALA A 218 8.04 -4.49 -13.59
N VAL A 219 7.09 -5.00 -12.80
CA VAL A 219 5.71 -4.47 -12.71
C VAL A 219 5.70 -2.99 -12.36
N GLY A 220 6.47 -2.60 -11.34
CA GLY A 220 6.59 -1.21 -10.87
C GLY A 220 7.07 -0.25 -11.96
N MET A 221 8.06 -0.66 -12.76
CA MET A 221 8.57 0.15 -13.86
C MET A 221 7.51 0.38 -14.95
N VAL A 222 6.70 -0.62 -15.28
CA VAL A 222 5.65 -0.50 -16.31
C VAL A 222 4.49 0.39 -15.84
N ILE A 223 4.09 0.29 -14.57
CA ILE A 223 2.94 1.03 -14.02
C ILE A 223 3.28 2.48 -13.64
N LEU A 224 4.56 2.81 -13.39
CA LEU A 224 4.96 4.14 -12.90
C LEU A 224 4.49 5.31 -13.78
N PRO A 225 4.63 5.29 -15.12
CA PRO A 225 4.14 6.38 -15.97
C PRO A 225 2.63 6.61 -15.85
N TYR A 226 1.87 5.51 -15.71
CA TYR A 226 0.43 5.58 -15.47
C TYR A 226 0.13 6.31 -14.16
N LEU A 227 0.76 5.91 -13.05
CA LEU A 227 0.53 6.54 -11.74
C LEU A 227 0.89 8.03 -11.74
N MET A 228 2.00 8.39 -12.38
CA MET A 228 2.42 9.79 -12.52
C MET A 228 1.41 10.61 -13.33
N SER A 229 0.78 10.02 -14.35
CA SER A 229 -0.25 10.70 -15.15
C SER A 229 -1.60 10.81 -14.43
N SER A 230 -2.02 9.75 -13.74
CA SER A 230 -3.36 9.64 -13.12
C SER A 230 -3.46 10.37 -11.78
N LEU A 231 -2.40 10.30 -10.96
CA LEU A 231 -2.38 10.85 -9.61
C LEU A 231 -1.46 12.07 -9.47
N GLY A 232 -0.96 12.62 -10.59
CA GLY A 232 0.19 13.52 -10.78
C GLY A 232 0.39 14.79 -9.93
N THR A 233 -0.26 14.95 -8.77
CA THR A 233 0.12 15.89 -7.72
C THR A 233 0.23 15.19 -6.35
N PRO A 234 1.15 15.61 -5.46
CA PRO A 234 1.27 15.04 -4.11
C PRO A 234 -0.05 15.06 -3.33
N GLN A 235 -0.88 16.09 -3.52
CA GLN A 235 -2.18 16.21 -2.86
C GLN A 235 -3.17 15.13 -3.32
N ARG A 236 -3.21 14.81 -4.62
CA ARG A 236 -4.09 13.74 -5.14
C ARG A 236 -3.66 12.37 -4.62
N PHE A 237 -2.36 12.13 -4.54
CA PHE A 237 -1.83 10.93 -3.91
C PHE A 237 -2.23 10.84 -2.44
N ALA A 238 -2.07 11.92 -1.67
CA ALA A 238 -2.44 11.95 -0.26
C ALA A 238 -3.95 11.70 -0.04
N GLU A 239 -4.80 12.29 -0.88
CA GLU A 239 -6.24 12.05 -0.83
C GLU A 239 -6.59 10.60 -1.16
N ALA A 240 -6.01 10.03 -2.21
CA ALA A 240 -6.23 8.62 -2.57
C ALA A 240 -5.78 7.68 -1.45
N LEU A 241 -4.62 7.97 -0.82
CA LEU A 241 -4.13 7.23 0.34
C LEU A 241 -5.09 7.34 1.52
N TYR A 242 -5.59 8.54 1.79
CA TYR A 242 -6.57 8.77 2.85
C TYR A 242 -7.87 7.98 2.62
N GLN A 243 -8.38 7.91 1.39
CA GLN A 243 -9.54 7.07 1.07
C GLN A 243 -9.25 5.58 1.35
N GLY A 244 -8.06 5.08 0.97
CA GLY A 244 -7.62 3.74 1.34
C GLY A 244 -7.52 3.52 2.85
N TRP A 245 -7.11 4.53 3.61
CA TRP A 245 -7.08 4.48 5.08
C TRP A 245 -8.48 4.41 5.67
N LEU A 246 -9.45 5.16 5.14
CA LEU A 246 -10.83 5.12 5.60
C LEU A 246 -11.47 3.74 5.40
N VAL A 247 -11.13 3.03 4.32
CA VAL A 247 -11.58 1.67 4.06
C VAL A 247 -11.10 0.69 5.12
N ASN A 248 -9.89 0.85 5.66
CA ASN A 248 -9.43 0.01 6.77
C ASN A 248 -10.03 0.47 8.12
N ALA A 249 -10.11 1.78 8.33
CA ALA A 249 -10.62 2.36 9.57
C ALA A 249 -12.09 2.01 9.84
N LYS A 250 -12.93 1.92 8.79
CA LYS A 250 -14.34 1.49 8.93
C LYS A 250 -14.47 0.07 9.48
N ASP A 251 -13.46 -0.78 9.29
CA ASP A 251 -13.44 -2.17 9.75
C ASP A 251 -12.79 -2.28 11.15
N GLY A 252 -12.50 -1.14 11.79
CA GLY A 252 -11.93 -1.08 13.14
C GLY A 252 -10.41 -1.20 13.19
N VAL A 253 -9.73 -1.20 12.04
CA VAL A 253 -8.25 -1.15 11.98
C VAL A 253 -7.80 0.24 12.39
N THR A 254 -6.86 0.33 13.33
CA THR A 254 -6.30 1.61 13.81
C THR A 254 -4.81 1.74 13.58
N THR A 255 -4.14 0.62 13.30
CA THR A 255 -2.72 0.55 12.95
C THR A 255 -2.54 -0.45 11.82
N ILE A 256 -1.71 -0.10 10.84
CA ILE A 256 -1.40 -0.94 9.69
C ILE A 256 0.10 -0.93 9.44
N SER A 257 0.64 -2.11 9.17
CA SER A 257 2.02 -2.26 8.72
C SER A 257 2.10 -2.09 7.21
N ASP A 258 3.05 -1.27 6.75
CA ASP A 258 3.49 -1.30 5.35
C ASP A 258 4.78 -2.09 5.25
N ASN A 259 4.76 -3.21 4.53
CA ASN A 259 5.88 -4.13 4.44
C ASN A 259 6.81 -3.87 3.25
N VAL A 260 6.62 -2.79 2.50
CA VAL A 260 7.40 -2.44 1.31
C VAL A 260 7.65 -0.93 1.34
N LEU A 261 8.08 -0.43 2.50
CA LEU A 261 8.17 1.01 2.69
C LEU A 261 9.45 1.59 2.07
N GLU A 262 9.25 2.49 1.12
CA GLU A 262 10.32 3.25 0.47
C GLU A 262 10.22 4.74 0.82
N LYS A 263 11.29 5.50 0.53
CA LYS A 263 11.38 6.93 0.91
C LYS A 263 10.26 7.77 0.32
N ASP A 264 9.87 7.50 -0.93
CA ASP A 264 8.83 8.26 -1.62
C ASP A 264 7.44 7.95 -1.05
N ILE A 265 7.16 6.67 -0.74
CA ILE A 265 5.92 6.25 -0.08
C ILE A 265 5.86 6.85 1.34
N LEU A 266 6.96 6.83 2.09
CA LEU A 266 7.05 7.45 3.42
C LEU A 266 6.76 8.96 3.38
N ALA A 267 7.25 9.67 2.37
CA ALA A 267 6.94 11.09 2.18
C ALA A 267 5.44 11.31 1.95
N MET A 268 4.80 10.45 1.16
CA MET A 268 3.36 10.50 0.92
C MET A 268 2.54 10.18 2.16
N TYR A 269 2.94 9.19 2.96
CA TYR A 269 2.28 8.92 4.24
C TYR A 269 2.41 10.09 5.20
N ARG A 270 3.59 10.72 5.30
CA ARG A 270 3.78 11.91 6.15
C ARG A 270 2.89 13.07 5.70
N LEU A 271 2.80 13.32 4.40
CA LEU A 271 1.86 14.32 3.87
C LEU A 271 0.42 13.97 4.23
N THR A 272 0.03 12.70 4.05
CA THR A 272 -1.33 12.23 4.37
C THR A 272 -1.63 12.36 5.86
N ALA A 273 -0.70 12.02 6.76
CA ALA A 273 -0.87 12.12 8.21
C ALA A 273 -0.93 13.56 8.74
N VAL A 274 -0.29 14.51 8.04
CA VAL A 274 -0.44 15.95 8.31
C VAL A 274 -1.86 16.43 8.00
N LEU A 275 -2.45 15.92 6.90
CA LEU A 275 -3.79 16.29 6.47
C LEU A 275 -4.89 15.53 7.23
N HIS A 276 -4.64 14.25 7.54
CA HIS A 276 -5.63 13.31 8.07
C HIS A 276 -5.00 12.37 9.11
N LYS A 277 -5.38 12.53 10.39
CA LYS A 277 -4.94 11.66 11.48
C LYS A 277 -5.89 10.48 11.65
N THR A 278 -5.80 9.49 10.75
CA THR A 278 -6.77 8.38 10.68
C THR A 278 -6.18 7.02 11.03
N LEU A 279 -5.07 6.62 10.40
CA LEU A 279 -4.40 5.35 10.68
C LEU A 279 -2.96 5.56 11.08
N ARG A 280 -2.50 4.76 12.04
CA ARG A 280 -1.07 4.67 12.34
C ARG A 280 -0.39 3.73 11.34
N ILE A 281 0.68 4.17 10.72
CA ILE A 281 1.51 3.37 9.83
C ILE A 281 2.75 2.88 10.60
N ARG A 282 3.03 1.59 10.49
CA ARG A 282 4.26 0.96 10.98
C ARG A 282 5.03 0.39 9.80
N GLY A 283 6.11 1.07 9.44
CA GLY A 283 6.85 0.81 8.22
C GLY A 283 7.93 -0.25 8.37
N TYR A 284 8.00 -1.18 7.43
CA TYR A 284 9.13 -2.08 7.24
C TYR A 284 9.79 -1.76 5.90
N ALA A 285 11.03 -1.30 5.97
CA ALA A 285 11.75 -0.75 4.85
C ALA A 285 12.47 -1.83 4.03
N ILE A 286 12.42 -1.75 2.71
CA ILE A 286 13.22 -2.63 1.84
C ILE A 286 14.71 -2.25 1.94
N ASN A 287 15.02 -0.95 1.81
CA ASN A 287 16.38 -0.42 1.99
C ASN A 287 16.57 0.09 3.42
N PHE A 288 16.35 -0.79 4.39
CA PHE A 288 16.30 -0.47 5.83
C PHE A 288 17.60 0.13 6.40
N THR A 289 18.75 -0.09 5.77
CA THR A 289 20.04 0.50 6.19
C THR A 289 20.13 2.01 5.95
N ASN A 290 19.23 2.59 5.15
CA ASN A 290 19.29 3.99 4.72
C ASN A 290 18.07 4.83 5.15
N PHE A 291 17.48 4.50 6.30
CA PHE A 291 16.35 5.25 6.85
C PHE A 291 16.68 6.08 8.08
N ASP A 292 16.03 7.24 8.14
CA ASP A 292 16.12 8.20 9.23
C ASP A 292 14.86 8.08 10.12
N THR A 293 15.03 7.46 11.29
CA THR A 293 14.00 7.30 12.32
C THR A 293 13.84 8.52 13.23
N SER A 294 14.69 9.56 13.06
CA SER A 294 14.59 10.78 13.88
C SER A 294 13.30 11.59 13.64
N LYS A 295 12.57 11.25 12.58
CA LYS A 295 11.31 11.87 12.17
C LYS A 295 10.09 10.97 12.39
N ASP A 296 10.25 9.92 13.19
CA ASP A 296 9.14 9.05 13.56
C ASP A 296 8.25 9.74 14.60
N ASP A 297 6.95 9.46 14.54
CA ASP A 297 5.95 9.97 15.47
C ASP A 297 4.85 8.93 15.75
N ASP A 298 3.84 9.32 16.54
CA ASP A 298 2.75 8.42 16.92
C ASP A 298 1.97 7.86 15.70
N MET A 299 1.88 8.64 14.63
CA MET A 299 1.17 8.28 13.41
C MET A 299 2.04 7.45 12.47
N ILE A 300 3.33 7.76 12.31
CA ILE A 300 4.21 7.08 11.37
C ILE A 300 5.53 6.76 12.04
N ALA A 301 5.87 5.47 12.10
CA ALA A 301 7.14 5.01 12.62
C ALA A 301 7.72 3.91 11.74
N LEU A 302 9.05 3.90 11.60
CA LEU A 302 9.79 2.81 10.98
C LEU A 302 10.10 1.77 12.05
N THR A 303 9.58 0.56 11.83
CA THR A 303 9.64 -0.54 12.82
C THR A 303 10.77 -1.51 12.52
N GLY A 304 11.14 -1.68 11.25
CA GLY A 304 12.23 -2.59 10.88
C GLY A 304 12.50 -2.64 9.39
N GLY A 305 13.23 -3.67 8.97
CA GLY A 305 13.46 -3.98 7.56
C GLY A 305 12.56 -5.10 7.05
N LYS A 306 12.25 -5.06 5.75
CA LYS A 306 11.65 -6.17 5.00
C LYS A 306 12.70 -6.78 4.09
N LEU A 307 12.80 -8.10 4.12
CA LEU A 307 13.49 -8.88 3.11
C LEU A 307 12.54 -9.76 2.31
N PHE A 308 12.97 -10.06 1.09
CA PHE A 308 12.42 -11.08 0.22
C PHE A 308 13.53 -12.10 -0.04
N VAL A 309 13.22 -13.39 0.16
CA VAL A 309 14.16 -14.47 -0.11
C VAL A 309 13.87 -15.12 -1.46
N ASP A 310 12.59 -15.28 -1.76
CA ASP A 310 12.03 -15.84 -2.98
C ASP A 310 10.76 -15.07 -3.40
N GLY A 311 10.00 -15.62 -4.33
CA GLY A 311 8.85 -14.98 -4.96
C GLY A 311 7.50 -15.52 -4.51
N SER A 312 6.61 -15.77 -5.47
CA SER A 312 5.21 -16.12 -5.23
C SER A 312 4.90 -17.55 -5.69
N PRO A 313 4.14 -18.35 -4.91
CA PRO A 313 3.75 -19.71 -5.31
C PRO A 313 2.88 -19.71 -6.57
N TRP A 314 2.21 -18.60 -6.85
CA TRP A 314 1.24 -18.49 -7.95
C TRP A 314 1.88 -18.18 -9.30
N THR A 315 3.15 -17.74 -9.30
CA THR A 315 3.90 -17.39 -10.51
C THR A 315 5.09 -18.32 -10.75
N GLY A 316 5.18 -19.40 -9.97
CA GLY A 316 6.31 -20.33 -10.07
C GLY A 316 7.62 -19.77 -9.52
N THR A 317 7.60 -18.75 -8.66
CA THR A 317 8.84 -18.06 -8.24
C THR A 317 9.23 -18.25 -6.78
N ILE A 318 8.56 -19.14 -6.04
CA ILE A 318 9.08 -19.59 -4.72
C ILE A 318 10.22 -20.59 -4.90
N THR A 319 11.17 -20.57 -3.98
CA THR A 319 12.28 -21.53 -3.91
C THR A 319 11.85 -22.78 -3.15
N MET A 320 12.19 -23.97 -3.65
CA MET A 320 11.42 -25.18 -3.32
C MET A 320 12.11 -26.46 -2.82
N THR A 321 13.39 -26.65 -2.59
CA THR A 321 14.07 -27.99 -2.43
C THR A 321 13.89 -29.04 -3.53
N GLU A 322 12.74 -29.15 -4.19
CA GLU A 322 12.42 -30.07 -5.30
C GLU A 322 11.77 -29.28 -6.46
N PRO A 323 11.91 -29.74 -7.72
CA PRO A 323 11.26 -29.10 -8.87
C PRO A 323 9.74 -28.97 -8.73
N TYR A 324 9.14 -27.98 -9.40
CA TYR A 324 7.69 -27.83 -9.48
C TYR A 324 7.05 -29.08 -10.08
N LEU A 325 5.88 -29.47 -9.54
CA LEU A 325 5.10 -30.59 -10.07
C LEU A 325 4.67 -30.30 -11.52
N VAL A 326 4.76 -31.29 -12.39
CA VAL A 326 4.31 -31.16 -13.79
C VAL A 326 2.80 -31.36 -13.86
N ASN A 327 2.06 -30.30 -14.14
CA ASN A 327 0.60 -30.32 -14.35
C ASN A 327 0.16 -29.10 -15.19
N ASP A 328 -1.13 -29.02 -15.53
CA ASP A 328 -1.66 -27.94 -16.37
C ASP A 328 -1.44 -26.54 -15.77
N THR A 329 -1.46 -26.42 -14.44
CA THR A 329 -1.22 -25.14 -13.76
C THR A 329 0.22 -24.68 -13.94
N THR A 330 1.20 -25.56 -13.70
CA THR A 330 2.61 -25.19 -13.83
C THR A 330 2.98 -24.95 -15.30
N LEU A 331 2.55 -25.81 -16.22
CA LEU A 331 2.91 -25.72 -17.63
C LEU A 331 2.22 -24.58 -18.40
N HIS A 332 0.96 -24.26 -18.08
CA HIS A 332 0.14 -23.36 -18.92
C HIS A 332 -0.34 -22.09 -18.24
N ILE A 333 -0.22 -22.01 -16.90
CA ILE A 333 -0.61 -20.81 -16.15
C ILE A 333 0.63 -20.10 -15.61
N MET A 334 1.51 -20.86 -14.95
CA MET A 334 2.77 -20.32 -14.43
C MET A 334 3.85 -20.20 -15.51
N ASP A 335 3.68 -20.89 -16.65
CA ASP A 335 4.64 -21.00 -17.75
C ASP A 335 6.00 -21.59 -17.29
N THR A 336 5.98 -22.50 -16.31
CA THR A 336 7.18 -23.17 -15.81
C THR A 336 7.42 -24.51 -16.53
N PRO A 337 8.61 -24.73 -17.14
CA PRO A 337 8.89 -25.97 -17.86
C PRO A 337 9.01 -27.19 -16.92
N ALA A 338 8.90 -28.40 -17.48
CA ALA A 338 9.10 -29.62 -16.70
C ALA A 338 10.52 -29.67 -16.09
N GLY A 339 10.61 -29.99 -14.80
CA GLY A 339 11.87 -29.98 -14.05
C GLY A 339 12.34 -28.58 -13.64
N TYR A 340 11.54 -27.54 -13.88
CA TYR A 340 11.83 -26.19 -13.44
C TYR A 340 11.90 -26.08 -11.91
N TYR A 341 12.88 -25.30 -11.46
CA TYR A 341 13.10 -24.97 -10.06
C TYR A 341 13.59 -23.52 -9.99
N GLN A 342 13.12 -22.77 -9.00
CA GLN A 342 13.54 -21.38 -8.78
C GLN A 342 14.57 -21.32 -7.65
N GLU A 343 15.76 -20.80 -7.95
CA GLU A 343 16.76 -20.48 -6.94
C GLU A 343 16.34 -19.25 -6.11
N PRO A 344 16.79 -19.11 -4.86
CA PRO A 344 16.56 -17.89 -4.08
C PRO A 344 17.01 -16.65 -4.84
N TYR A 345 16.28 -15.55 -4.67
CA TYR A 345 16.71 -14.23 -5.16
C TYR A 345 17.86 -13.65 -4.34
N VAL A 346 18.11 -14.20 -3.15
CA VAL A 346 19.20 -13.81 -2.25
C VAL A 346 20.01 -15.03 -1.83
N THR A 347 21.33 -14.90 -1.86
CA THR A 347 22.25 -15.93 -1.39
C THR A 347 22.24 -16.05 0.14
N HIS A 348 22.69 -17.19 0.66
CA HIS A 348 22.87 -17.36 2.10
C HIS A 348 23.84 -16.33 2.70
N ALA A 349 24.88 -15.94 1.95
CA ALA A 349 25.84 -14.93 2.37
C ALA A 349 25.20 -13.52 2.47
N GLU A 350 24.34 -13.16 1.51
CA GLU A 350 23.58 -11.90 1.56
C GLU A 350 22.58 -11.90 2.73
N LEU A 351 21.94 -13.04 3.01
CA LEU A 351 21.06 -13.17 4.17
C LEU A 351 21.83 -13.04 5.49
N GLN A 352 23.03 -13.61 5.60
CA GLN A 352 23.88 -13.47 6.79
C GLN A 352 24.36 -12.03 7.02
N GLN A 353 24.49 -11.21 5.97
CA GLN A 353 24.81 -9.79 6.14
C GLN A 353 23.65 -8.98 6.75
N PHE A 354 22.44 -9.55 6.79
CA PHE A 354 21.25 -8.92 7.36
C PHE A 354 21.05 -9.17 8.86
N ILE A 355 21.48 -10.34 9.35
CA ILE A 355 21.40 -10.76 10.77
C ILE A 355 22.59 -10.20 11.54
#